data_AF-A0A957BBB1-F1
#
_entry.id   AF-A0A957BBB1-F1
#
_cell.length_a   1.000
_cell.length_b   1.000
_cell.length_c   1.000
_cell.angle_alpha   90.00
_cell.angle_beta   90.00
_cell.angle_gamma   90.00
#
_symmetry.space_group_name_H-M   'P 1'
#
loop_
_entity.id
_entity.type
_entity.pdbx_description
1 polymer ?
#
loop_
_entity_poly.entity_id
_entity_poly.type
_entity_poly.pdbx_seq_one_letter_code
_entity_poly.pdbx_strand_id
1 'polypeptide(L)'
;MTLIIFGGIAAVIASSGGSIGGIGTPKETATPSQTPLPPNADAVGAELRMLYTDLINDAALLQQQMQVAGRGESINCELEFTQPSAVPVPAGLTEAETADLTVIADPLNEAQVSLAQLLSVFQQSCNSQTAIPREDAADYGGTIVDIQRNLNALAADISTLPEEMPTPMPVQPTATEVIATEVPTEEASPTIDVTATSEAESVESADVRAMQQELVSMQVIVDEMTSFRGGITILLQYWNDVEFTGSTLGCREIVPTIPENYVLPEGMAEAAPAVMISAVDNLNLALDLSRQAWEGFTSTCARGEAALANVVAQQKIVAVTAQSAFSDAESDINEARNVLRQ
;
A
#
# COMPACT_ATOMS: atom_id res chain seq x y z
N MET A 1 -12.64 21.19 -31.82
CA MET A 1 -11.37 20.58 -32.27
C MET A 1 -10.46 21.73 -32.68
N THR A 2 -9.77 22.32 -31.70
CA THR A 2 -8.97 23.55 -31.88
C THR A 2 -7.52 23.16 -31.66
N LEU A 3 -6.73 23.20 -32.73
CA LEU A 3 -5.32 22.83 -32.75
C LEU A 3 -4.51 24.04 -32.26
N ILE A 4 -3.90 23.95 -31.08
CA ILE A 4 -2.97 24.96 -30.56
C ILE A 4 -1.54 24.47 -30.78
N ILE A 5 -0.79 25.18 -31.64
CA ILE A 5 0.61 24.95 -31.94
C ILE A 5 1.44 25.76 -30.94
N PHE A 6 2.15 25.09 -30.02
CA PHE A 6 3.17 25.72 -29.19
C PHE A 6 4.54 25.67 -29.88
N GLY A 7 5.00 26.83 -30.34
CA GLY A 7 6.38 27.05 -30.77
C GLY A 7 7.27 27.36 -29.56
N GLY A 8 8.17 26.43 -29.22
CA GLY A 8 9.19 26.63 -28.19
C GLY A 8 10.42 27.34 -28.76
N ILE A 9 10.72 28.53 -28.25
CA ILE A 9 11.96 29.27 -28.51
C ILE A 9 13.03 28.75 -27.53
N ALA A 10 14.10 28.15 -28.06
CA ALA A 10 15.27 27.77 -27.29
C ALA A 10 16.13 29.01 -27.01
N ALA A 11 16.24 29.43 -25.75
CA ALA A 11 17.20 30.43 -25.29
C ALA A 11 18.40 29.72 -24.65
N VAL A 12 19.51 29.66 -25.40
CA VAL A 12 20.83 29.25 -24.93
C VAL A 12 21.45 30.43 -24.19
N ILE A 13 21.61 30.35 -22.87
CA ILE A 13 22.41 31.29 -22.10
C ILE A 13 23.79 30.67 -21.89
N ALA A 14 24.77 31.17 -22.63
CA ALA A 14 26.19 30.93 -22.40
C ALA A 14 26.69 31.87 -21.30
N SER A 15 27.24 31.33 -20.21
CA SER A 15 28.00 32.09 -19.23
C SER A 15 29.49 31.76 -19.32
N SER A 16 30.26 32.70 -19.85
CA SER A 16 31.69 32.91 -19.60
C SER A 16 31.97 32.99 -18.09
N GLY A 17 33.04 32.47 -17.50
CA GLY A 17 34.45 32.58 -17.88
C GLY A 17 35.16 33.48 -16.86
N GLY A 18 35.94 32.87 -15.95
CA GLY A 18 36.84 33.54 -14.98
C GLY A 18 36.97 32.69 -13.70
N SER A 19 38.10 32.61 -12.98
CA SER A 19 39.48 33.02 -13.21
C SER A 19 40.39 32.11 -12.35
N ILE A 20 41.60 31.92 -12.87
CA ILE A 20 42.79 31.24 -12.38
C ILE A 20 43.17 31.62 -10.93
N GLY A 21 43.53 30.63 -10.10
CA GLY A 21 44.32 30.86 -8.88
C GLY A 21 44.43 29.68 -7.92
N GLY A 22 45.62 29.05 -7.83
CA GLY A 22 46.03 28.27 -6.66
C GLY A 22 46.36 26.80 -6.92
N ILE A 23 47.57 26.51 -7.43
CA ILE A 23 48.13 25.15 -7.47
C ILE A 23 48.65 24.83 -6.05
N GLY A 24 47.78 24.31 -5.19
CA GLY A 24 48.19 23.54 -4.02
C GLY A 24 48.18 22.07 -4.44
N THR A 25 49.34 21.41 -4.48
CA THR A 25 49.45 19.98 -4.74
C THR A 25 48.64 19.22 -3.67
N PRO A 26 47.55 18.54 -4.02
CA PRO A 26 46.80 17.76 -3.05
C PRO A 26 47.68 16.61 -2.60
N LYS A 27 47.86 16.50 -1.29
CA LYS A 27 48.48 15.34 -0.64
C LYS A 27 47.59 14.14 -0.97
N GLU A 28 48.11 13.25 -1.82
CA GLU A 28 47.47 12.00 -2.24
C GLU A 28 47.17 11.19 -0.97
N THR A 29 45.96 11.38 -0.47
CA THR A 29 45.42 10.61 0.65
C THR A 29 44.94 9.34 -0.03
N ALA A 30 45.72 8.27 0.07
CA ALA A 30 45.35 6.98 -0.47
C ALA A 30 44.02 6.57 0.17
N THR A 31 42.93 6.76 -0.58
CA THR A 31 41.62 6.24 -0.21
C THR A 31 41.79 4.73 -0.12
N PRO A 32 41.51 4.10 1.04
CA PRO A 32 41.59 2.65 1.14
C PRO A 32 40.70 2.08 0.03
N SER A 33 41.31 1.28 -0.86
CA SER A 33 40.60 0.54 -1.90
C SER A 33 39.67 -0.43 -1.19
N GLN A 34 38.41 -0.04 -1.00
CA GLN A 34 37.40 -0.95 -0.50
C GLN A 34 37.20 -1.99 -1.58
N THR A 35 37.76 -3.18 -1.36
CA THR A 35 37.38 -4.35 -2.14
C THR A 35 35.86 -4.48 -2.01
N PRO A 36 35.10 -4.42 -3.12
CA PRO A 36 33.65 -4.56 -3.06
C PRO A 36 33.33 -5.84 -2.31
N LEU A 37 32.52 -5.75 -1.25
CA LEU A 37 32.02 -6.95 -0.61
C LEU A 37 31.22 -7.74 -1.65
N PRO A 38 31.28 -9.09 -1.60
CA PRO A 38 30.40 -9.89 -2.43
C PRO A 38 28.93 -9.52 -2.15
N PRO A 39 28.06 -9.58 -3.16
CA PRO A 39 26.64 -9.33 -2.97
C PRO A 39 26.08 -10.27 -1.91
N ASN A 40 25.27 -9.71 -1.00
CA ASN A 40 24.66 -10.44 0.11
C ASN A 40 23.14 -10.39 -0.04
N ALA A 41 22.49 -11.55 -0.17
CA ALA A 41 21.05 -11.68 -0.29
C ALA A 41 20.31 -11.01 0.90
N ASP A 42 20.86 -11.08 2.10
CA ASP A 42 20.27 -10.47 3.29
C ASP A 42 20.22 -8.94 3.19
N ALA A 43 21.29 -8.34 2.65
CA ALA A 43 21.33 -6.89 2.46
C ALA A 43 20.30 -6.43 1.43
N VAL A 44 20.16 -7.17 0.33
CA VAL A 44 19.14 -6.90 -0.70
C VAL A 44 17.75 -7.09 -0.12
N GLY A 45 17.51 -8.14 0.66
CA GLY A 45 16.22 -8.37 1.33
C GLY A 45 15.85 -7.24 2.29
N ALA A 46 16.79 -6.73 3.07
CA ALA A 46 16.58 -5.58 3.95
C ALA A 46 16.26 -4.29 3.14
N GLU A 47 16.98 -4.04 2.04
CA GLU A 47 16.69 -2.92 1.13
C GLU A 47 15.30 -3.02 0.49
N LEU A 48 14.88 -4.21 0.04
CA LEU A 48 13.53 -4.43 -0.50
C LEU A 48 12.44 -4.19 0.54
N ARG A 49 12.65 -4.57 1.81
CA ARG A 49 11.71 -4.27 2.89
C ARG A 49 11.60 -2.76 3.16
N MET A 50 12.72 -2.04 3.12
CA MET A 50 12.71 -0.57 3.24
C MET A 50 11.94 0.06 2.06
N LEU A 51 12.25 -0.36 0.83
CA LEU A 51 11.53 0.08 -0.37
C LEU A 51 10.02 -0.14 -0.23
N TYR A 52 9.59 -1.34 0.18
CA TYR A 52 8.18 -1.65 0.42
C TYR A 52 7.52 -0.69 1.41
N THR A 53 8.18 -0.44 2.55
CA THR A 53 7.69 0.47 3.59
C THR A 53 7.53 1.89 3.06
N ASP A 54 8.53 2.39 2.34
CA ASP A 54 8.52 3.72 1.77
C ASP A 54 7.42 3.88 0.71
N LEU A 55 7.23 2.87 -0.15
CA LEU A 55 6.18 2.87 -1.16
C LEU A 55 4.77 2.89 -0.57
N ILE A 56 4.52 2.13 0.51
CA ILE A 56 3.22 2.17 1.19
C ILE A 56 2.94 3.56 1.76
N ASN A 57 3.93 4.18 2.40
CA ASN A 57 3.80 5.50 2.99
C ASN A 57 3.53 6.56 1.91
N ASP A 58 4.35 6.58 0.85
CA ASP A 58 4.20 7.52 -0.26
C ASP A 58 2.86 7.32 -0.99
N ALA A 59 2.43 6.07 -1.21
CA ALA A 59 1.15 5.76 -1.85
C ALA A 59 -0.04 6.28 -1.04
N ALA A 60 -0.05 6.06 0.27
CA ALA A 60 -1.14 6.53 1.10
C ALA A 60 -1.19 8.07 1.23
N LEU A 61 -0.03 8.72 1.36
CA LEU A 61 0.04 10.18 1.33
C LEU A 61 -0.50 10.73 0.01
N LEU A 62 -0.11 10.13 -1.10
CA LEU A 62 -0.57 10.55 -2.42
C LEU A 62 -2.07 10.31 -2.59
N GLN A 63 -2.59 9.18 -2.12
CA GLN A 63 -4.02 8.86 -2.13
C GLN A 63 -4.83 9.92 -1.40
N GLN A 64 -4.39 10.31 -0.20
CA GLN A 64 -5.03 11.37 0.58
C GLN A 64 -5.10 12.68 -0.22
N GLN A 65 -4.05 13.03 -0.95
CA GLN A 65 -4.03 14.23 -1.78
C GLN A 65 -4.92 14.11 -3.01
N MET A 66 -5.00 12.94 -3.65
CA MET A 66 -5.92 12.71 -4.76
C MET A 66 -7.37 12.82 -4.31
N GLN A 67 -7.72 12.40 -3.09
CA GLN A 67 -9.06 12.59 -2.54
C GLN A 67 -9.39 14.06 -2.26
N VAL A 68 -8.42 14.83 -1.74
CA VAL A 68 -8.56 16.30 -1.58
C VAL A 68 -8.82 16.94 -2.95
N ALA A 69 -8.01 16.61 -3.95
CA ALA A 69 -8.21 17.09 -5.32
C ALA A 69 -9.56 16.65 -5.91
N GLY A 70 -9.99 15.41 -5.66
CA GLY A 70 -11.27 14.86 -6.10
C GLY A 70 -12.48 15.60 -5.52
N ARG A 71 -12.35 16.25 -4.36
CA ARG A 71 -13.37 17.15 -3.81
C ARG A 71 -13.32 18.58 -4.39
N GLY A 72 -12.34 18.88 -5.25
CA GLY A 72 -12.08 20.21 -5.79
C GLY A 72 -11.35 21.13 -4.81
N GLU A 73 -10.73 20.56 -3.78
CA GLU A 73 -9.93 21.30 -2.81
C GLU A 73 -8.46 21.39 -3.29
N SER A 74 -7.71 22.37 -2.76
CA SER A 74 -6.29 22.52 -3.06
C SER A 74 -5.46 21.47 -2.31
N ILE A 75 -4.62 20.75 -3.04
CA ILE A 75 -3.64 19.80 -2.49
C ILE A 75 -2.56 20.51 -1.64
N ASN A 76 -2.01 19.79 -0.66
CA ASN A 76 -0.94 20.28 0.20
C ASN A 76 0.43 20.07 -0.43
N CYS A 77 0.98 21.12 -1.05
CA CYS A 77 2.29 21.10 -1.69
C CYS A 77 3.50 21.15 -0.74
N GLU A 78 3.27 21.17 0.58
CA GLU A 78 4.33 21.11 1.61
C GLU A 78 4.63 19.67 2.05
N LEU A 79 3.93 18.67 1.50
CA LEU A 79 4.18 17.26 1.81
C LEU A 79 5.51 16.79 1.22
N GLU A 80 6.28 16.08 2.05
CA GLU A 80 7.50 15.41 1.64
C GLU A 80 7.21 13.93 1.37
N PHE A 81 7.73 13.44 0.25
CA PHE A 81 7.65 12.04 -0.16
C PHE A 81 9.06 11.47 -0.17
N THR A 82 9.21 10.21 0.25
CA THR A 82 10.53 9.57 0.33
C THR A 82 11.14 9.37 -1.05
N GLN A 83 10.32 9.03 -2.06
CA GLN A 83 10.76 8.76 -3.43
C GLN A 83 11.90 7.73 -3.49
N PRO A 84 11.69 6.53 -2.94
CA PRO A 84 12.74 5.52 -2.90
C PRO A 84 13.19 5.16 -4.32
N SER A 85 14.48 4.90 -4.50
CA SER A 85 15.03 4.40 -5.76
C SER A 85 14.74 2.90 -5.91
N ALA A 86 14.58 2.45 -7.15
CA ALA A 86 14.51 1.02 -7.46
C ALA A 86 15.71 0.26 -6.88
N VAL A 87 15.46 -0.93 -6.36
CA VAL A 87 16.47 -1.82 -5.77
C VAL A 87 16.75 -2.95 -6.76
N PRO A 88 17.89 -2.93 -7.49
CA PRO A 88 18.23 -3.99 -8.43
C PRO A 88 18.78 -5.21 -7.69
N VAL A 89 18.37 -6.41 -8.11
CA VAL A 89 18.98 -7.66 -7.63
C VAL A 89 20.41 -7.76 -8.19
N PRO A 90 21.46 -7.77 -7.35
CA PRO A 90 22.84 -7.69 -7.82
C PRO A 90 23.29 -9.00 -8.47
N ALA A 91 24.12 -8.88 -9.52
CA ALA A 91 24.78 -10.04 -10.12
C ALA A 91 25.79 -10.65 -9.14
N GLY A 92 25.74 -11.96 -8.91
CA GLY A 92 26.68 -12.70 -8.06
C GLY A 92 26.04 -13.44 -6.89
N LEU A 93 24.72 -13.33 -6.71
CA LEU A 93 23.94 -14.25 -5.88
C LEU A 93 23.82 -15.62 -6.56
N THR A 94 23.41 -16.64 -5.79
CA THR A 94 23.06 -17.94 -6.39
C THR A 94 21.83 -17.81 -7.29
N GLU A 95 21.64 -18.75 -8.22
CA GLU A 95 20.48 -18.75 -9.12
C GLU A 95 19.15 -18.80 -8.35
N ALA A 96 19.11 -19.57 -7.26
CA ALA A 96 17.93 -19.66 -6.39
C ALA A 96 17.64 -18.34 -5.67
N GLU A 97 18.62 -17.75 -4.99
CA GLU A 97 18.47 -16.46 -4.29
C GLU A 97 18.07 -15.33 -5.27
N THR A 98 18.65 -15.36 -6.47
CA THR A 98 18.31 -14.38 -7.52
C THR A 98 16.84 -14.52 -7.92
N ALA A 99 16.36 -15.76 -8.13
CA ALA A 99 14.97 -16.01 -8.49
C ALA A 99 14.01 -15.55 -7.38
N ASP A 100 14.29 -15.94 -6.13
CA ASP A 100 13.45 -15.60 -4.97
C ASP A 100 13.36 -14.08 -4.78
N LEU A 101 14.49 -13.36 -4.83
CA LEU A 101 14.50 -11.91 -4.68
C LEU A 101 13.89 -11.18 -5.89
N THR A 102 14.01 -11.72 -7.10
CA THR A 102 13.44 -11.09 -8.31
C THR A 102 11.91 -11.10 -8.28
N VAL A 103 11.29 -12.18 -7.81
CA VAL A 103 9.83 -12.29 -7.66
C VAL A 103 9.27 -11.18 -6.75
N ILE A 104 10.06 -10.72 -5.78
CA ILE A 104 9.69 -9.64 -4.87
C ILE A 104 10.10 -8.26 -5.43
N ALA A 105 11.32 -8.16 -5.97
CA ALA A 105 11.89 -6.91 -6.44
C ALA A 105 11.17 -6.35 -7.67
N ASP A 106 10.76 -7.19 -8.62
CA ASP A 106 10.12 -6.74 -9.86
C ASP A 106 8.79 -6.02 -9.58
N PRO A 107 7.83 -6.61 -8.83
CA PRO A 107 6.59 -5.91 -8.46
C PRO A 107 6.82 -4.63 -7.63
N LEU A 108 7.80 -4.62 -6.71
CA LEU A 108 8.14 -3.42 -5.94
C LEU A 108 8.68 -2.30 -6.85
N ASN A 109 9.57 -2.64 -7.78
CA ASN A 109 10.14 -1.68 -8.71
C ASN A 109 9.09 -1.17 -9.70
N GLU A 110 8.13 -2.00 -10.11
CA GLU A 110 6.98 -1.59 -10.92
C GLU A 110 6.05 -0.62 -10.16
N ALA A 111 5.74 -0.93 -8.89
CA ALA A 111 5.01 -0.03 -8.01
C ALA A 111 5.73 1.30 -7.81
N GLN A 112 7.05 1.27 -7.62
CA GLN A 112 7.91 2.46 -7.51
C GLN A 112 7.81 3.34 -8.75
N VAL A 113 7.92 2.77 -9.95
CA VAL A 113 7.83 3.52 -11.20
C VAL A 113 6.46 4.15 -11.38
N SER A 114 5.40 3.39 -11.09
CA SER A 114 4.02 3.85 -11.21
C SER A 114 3.74 5.00 -10.23
N LEU A 115 4.20 4.88 -8.99
CA LEU A 115 4.04 5.92 -7.97
C LEU A 115 4.85 7.18 -8.29
N ALA A 116 6.07 7.03 -8.83
CA ALA A 116 6.89 8.15 -9.26
C ALA A 116 6.23 8.94 -10.42
N GLN A 117 5.50 8.28 -11.32
CA GLN A 117 4.73 8.96 -12.37
C GLN A 117 3.59 9.79 -11.79
N LEU A 118 2.82 9.24 -10.85
CA LEU A 118 1.74 9.97 -10.17
C LEU A 118 2.28 11.14 -9.35
N LEU A 119 3.41 10.95 -8.67
CA LEU A 119 4.06 12.00 -7.92
C LEU A 119 4.57 13.14 -8.82
N SER A 120 5.03 12.83 -10.04
CA SER A 120 5.39 13.84 -11.04
C SER A 120 4.18 14.73 -11.39
N VAL A 121 2.98 14.14 -11.52
CA VAL A 121 1.74 14.90 -11.75
C VAL A 121 1.41 15.80 -10.56
N PHE A 122 1.52 15.28 -9.34
CA PHE A 122 1.33 16.05 -8.12
C PHE A 122 2.31 17.24 -8.03
N GLN A 123 3.61 17.00 -8.24
CA GLN A 123 4.63 18.04 -8.24
C GLN A 123 4.41 19.07 -9.34
N GLN A 124 3.96 18.65 -10.53
CA GLN A 124 3.62 19.56 -11.62
C GLN A 124 2.43 20.44 -11.25
N SER A 125 1.39 19.89 -10.62
CA SER A 125 0.25 20.65 -10.11
C SER A 125 0.70 21.71 -9.10
N CYS A 126 1.57 21.33 -8.16
CA CYS A 126 2.15 22.24 -7.17
C CYS A 126 3.00 23.36 -7.79
N ASN A 127 3.90 23.02 -8.71
CA ASN A 127 4.79 23.98 -9.36
C ASN A 127 4.04 24.95 -10.30
N SER A 128 3.00 24.47 -10.98
CA SER A 128 2.18 25.27 -11.90
C SER A 128 1.01 25.99 -11.23
N GLN A 129 0.77 25.72 -9.94
CA GLN A 129 -0.42 26.19 -9.20
C GLN A 129 -1.74 25.85 -9.92
N THR A 130 -1.74 24.77 -10.70
CA THR A 130 -2.91 24.31 -11.44
C THR A 130 -3.52 23.14 -10.69
N ALA A 131 -4.77 23.29 -10.23
CA ALA A 131 -5.47 22.21 -9.54
C ALA A 131 -5.60 20.96 -10.42
N ILE A 132 -5.43 19.78 -9.83
CA ILE A 132 -5.70 18.51 -10.50
C ILE A 132 -7.21 18.43 -10.77
N PRO A 133 -7.64 18.21 -12.03
CA PRO A 133 -9.05 18.02 -12.34
C PRO A 133 -9.65 16.86 -11.53
N ARG A 134 -10.93 16.98 -11.16
CA ARG A 134 -11.62 15.97 -10.35
C ARG A 134 -11.65 14.59 -11.03
N GLU A 135 -11.82 14.57 -12.34
CA GLU A 135 -11.81 13.34 -13.14
C GLU A 135 -10.43 12.66 -13.07
N ASP A 136 -9.36 13.40 -13.34
CA ASP A 136 -7.99 12.90 -13.25
C ASP A 136 -7.65 12.42 -11.83
N ALA A 137 -8.10 13.15 -10.79
CA ALA A 137 -7.88 12.78 -9.40
C ALA A 137 -8.53 11.44 -9.03
N ALA A 138 -9.71 11.12 -9.59
CA ALA A 138 -10.36 9.83 -9.40
C ALA A 138 -9.58 8.70 -10.10
N ASP A 139 -9.14 8.93 -11.33
CA ASP A 139 -8.34 7.95 -12.10
C ASP A 139 -6.98 7.67 -11.41
N TYR A 140 -6.32 8.72 -10.93
CA TYR A 140 -5.08 8.60 -10.14
C TYR A 140 -5.34 7.89 -8.81
N GLY A 141 -6.44 8.20 -8.14
CA GLY A 141 -6.87 7.49 -6.93
C GLY A 141 -7.01 5.99 -7.16
N GLY A 142 -7.68 5.57 -8.26
CA GLY A 142 -7.79 4.16 -8.65
C GLY A 142 -6.43 3.51 -8.90
N THR A 143 -5.54 4.20 -9.61
CA THR A 143 -4.16 3.71 -9.84
C THR A 143 -3.40 3.51 -8.52
N ILE A 144 -3.55 4.41 -7.55
CA ILE A 144 -2.91 4.30 -6.23
C ILE A 144 -3.48 3.12 -5.45
N VAL A 145 -4.79 2.90 -5.52
CA VAL A 145 -5.45 1.74 -4.91
C VAL A 145 -4.92 0.43 -5.50
N ASP A 146 -4.73 0.35 -6.82
CA ASP A 146 -4.13 -0.83 -7.46
C ASP A 146 -2.68 -1.05 -7.02
N ILE A 147 -1.89 0.02 -6.90
CA ILE A 147 -0.52 -0.04 -6.35
C ILE A 147 -0.58 -0.59 -4.91
N GLN A 148 -1.44 -0.06 -4.04
CA GLN A 148 -1.58 -0.51 -2.66
C GLN A 148 -2.03 -1.97 -2.58
N ARG A 149 -2.95 -2.41 -3.44
CA ARG A 149 -3.40 -3.80 -3.53
C ARG A 149 -2.23 -4.72 -3.91
N ASN A 150 -1.44 -4.34 -4.91
CA ASN A 150 -0.26 -5.10 -5.34
C ASN A 150 0.81 -5.17 -4.25
N LEU A 151 1.08 -4.04 -3.57
CA LEU A 151 1.99 -4.01 -2.42
C LEU A 151 1.47 -4.94 -1.31
N ASN A 152 0.19 -4.90 -0.99
CA ASN A 152 -0.38 -5.77 0.04
C ASN A 152 -0.29 -7.26 -0.32
N ALA A 153 -0.43 -7.63 -1.60
CA ALA A 153 -0.23 -9.01 -2.04
C ALA A 153 1.20 -9.52 -1.78
N LEU A 154 2.19 -8.62 -1.77
CA LEU A 154 3.60 -8.93 -1.48
C LEU A 154 3.93 -8.98 0.02
N ALA A 155 3.00 -8.58 0.90
CA ALA A 155 3.28 -8.42 2.32
C ALA A 155 3.80 -9.72 2.97
N ALA A 156 3.23 -10.86 2.59
CA ALA A 156 3.65 -12.17 3.09
C ALA A 156 5.08 -12.51 2.65
N ASP A 157 5.42 -12.28 1.39
CA ASP A 157 6.76 -12.55 0.86
C ASP A 157 7.80 -11.62 1.48
N ILE A 158 7.49 -10.32 1.60
CA ILE A 158 8.33 -9.33 2.28
C ILE A 158 8.58 -9.70 3.74
N SER A 159 7.60 -10.29 4.43
CA SER A 159 7.74 -10.68 5.84
C SER A 159 8.82 -11.74 6.06
N THR A 160 9.13 -12.54 5.03
CA THR A 160 10.17 -13.59 5.10
C THR A 160 11.60 -13.06 4.96
N LEU A 161 11.76 -11.83 4.45
CA LEU A 161 13.06 -11.20 4.30
C LEU A 161 13.67 -10.88 5.68
N PRO A 162 14.98 -10.69 5.81
CA PRO A 162 15.61 -10.25 7.06
C PRO A 162 15.29 -8.79 7.42
N GLU A 163 14.89 -8.52 8.67
CA GLU A 163 14.51 -7.18 9.15
C GLU A 163 15.70 -6.24 9.33
N GLU A 164 16.88 -6.76 9.65
CA GLU A 164 18.07 -5.96 9.96
C GLU A 164 19.02 -5.94 8.76
N MET A 165 19.45 -4.75 8.36
CA MET A 165 20.64 -4.64 7.51
C MET A 165 21.81 -5.29 8.25
N PRO A 166 22.59 -6.19 7.61
CA PRO A 166 23.70 -6.85 8.28
C PRO A 166 24.64 -5.79 8.86
N THR A 167 24.74 -5.73 10.20
CA THR A 167 25.71 -4.84 10.85
C THR A 167 27.12 -5.17 10.34
N PRO A 168 27.98 -4.17 10.07
CA PRO A 168 29.34 -4.42 9.61
C PRO A 168 30.04 -5.39 10.57
N MET A 169 30.57 -6.49 10.03
CA MET A 169 31.02 -7.65 10.79
C MET A 169 31.90 -7.26 12.01
N PRO A 170 31.56 -7.71 13.23
CA PRO A 170 32.54 -7.79 14.31
C PRO A 170 33.59 -8.86 13.99
N VAL A 171 34.85 -8.58 14.36
CA VAL A 171 35.99 -9.50 14.17
C VAL A 171 35.77 -10.80 14.97
N GLN A 172 35.95 -11.94 14.30
CA GLN A 172 35.68 -13.33 14.72
C GLN A 172 36.31 -13.74 16.07
N PRO A 173 35.67 -14.63 16.86
CA PRO A 173 36.17 -16.02 16.84
C PRO A 173 35.10 -17.13 16.86
N THR A 174 35.44 -18.17 16.08
CA THR A 174 35.20 -19.64 16.12
C THR A 174 33.83 -20.25 16.46
N ALA A 175 33.44 -21.18 15.57
CA ALA A 175 32.22 -21.97 15.48
C ALA A 175 31.99 -23.02 16.59
N THR A 176 30.72 -23.41 16.75
CA THR A 176 30.29 -24.69 17.36
C THR A 176 29.08 -25.23 16.59
N GLU A 177 29.05 -26.56 16.48
CA GLU A 177 28.41 -27.41 15.47
C GLU A 177 26.92 -27.76 15.75
N VAL A 178 26.24 -28.18 14.68
CA VAL A 178 24.80 -28.43 14.47
C VAL A 178 24.32 -29.78 15.00
N ILE A 179 23.04 -29.91 15.39
CA ILE A 179 22.30 -31.19 15.31
C ILE A 179 20.86 -30.93 14.81
N ALA A 180 20.41 -31.74 13.83
CA ALA A 180 19.08 -31.73 13.19
C ALA A 180 18.10 -32.73 13.83
N THR A 181 16.78 -32.56 13.60
CA THR A 181 15.73 -33.59 13.89
C THR A 181 14.55 -33.45 12.90
N GLU A 182 14.03 -34.59 12.43
CA GLU A 182 13.09 -34.81 11.31
C GLU A 182 11.59 -34.97 11.73
N VAL A 183 10.64 -34.48 10.88
CA VAL A 183 9.41 -35.05 10.20
C VAL A 183 8.55 -36.14 10.91
N PRO A 184 7.26 -36.52 10.58
CA PRO A 184 6.16 -36.05 9.66
C PRO A 184 4.75 -35.89 10.34
N THR A 185 3.69 -35.50 9.60
CA THR A 185 2.42 -36.29 9.39
C THR A 185 1.38 -35.55 8.51
N GLU A 186 0.80 -36.32 7.58
CA GLU A 186 -0.21 -36.03 6.56
C GLU A 186 -1.62 -36.38 7.07
N GLU A 187 -2.67 -35.63 6.69
CA GLU A 187 -4.07 -36.08 6.82
C GLU A 187 -4.96 -35.54 5.68
N ALA A 188 -5.90 -36.38 5.22
CA ALA A 188 -6.61 -36.27 3.95
C ALA A 188 -8.15 -36.22 4.08
N SER A 189 -8.79 -35.66 3.03
CA SER A 189 -10.19 -35.83 2.55
C SER A 189 -11.36 -35.17 3.32
N PRO A 190 -12.56 -34.98 2.72
CA PRO A 190 -13.02 -35.35 1.36
C PRO A 190 -13.72 -34.25 0.53
N THR A 191 -13.92 -34.58 -0.75
CA THR A 191 -14.73 -33.94 -1.80
C THR A 191 -16.23 -33.85 -1.44
N ILE A 192 -16.85 -32.70 -1.73
CA ILE A 192 -18.30 -32.53 -1.78
C ILE A 192 -18.69 -32.24 -3.23
N ASP A 193 -19.55 -33.10 -3.78
CA ASP A 193 -20.21 -32.95 -5.08
C ASP A 193 -21.61 -32.39 -4.82
N VAL A 194 -21.89 -31.17 -5.30
CA VAL A 194 -23.21 -30.54 -5.20
C VAL A 194 -23.78 -30.35 -6.61
N THR A 195 -24.70 -31.24 -6.95
CA THR A 195 -25.57 -31.12 -8.11
C THR A 195 -26.56 -29.97 -7.91
N ALA A 196 -26.32 -28.83 -8.56
CA ALA A 196 -27.32 -27.76 -8.68
C ALA A 196 -28.21 -28.01 -9.91
N THR A 197 -29.50 -28.28 -9.65
CA THR A 197 -30.55 -28.24 -10.68
C THR A 197 -30.96 -26.77 -10.83
N SER A 198 -30.64 -26.18 -11.99
CA SER A 198 -31.03 -24.82 -12.36
C SER A 198 -32.48 -24.81 -12.85
N GLU A 199 -33.34 -24.13 -12.10
CA GLU A 199 -34.70 -23.80 -12.51
C GLU A 199 -34.69 -22.32 -12.93
N ALA A 200 -34.82 -22.08 -14.24
CA ALA A 200 -34.87 -20.75 -14.82
C ALA A 200 -36.26 -20.13 -14.56
N GLU A 201 -36.36 -19.29 -13.54
CA GLU A 201 -37.53 -18.45 -13.29
C GLU A 201 -37.26 -16.99 -13.69
N SER A 202 -38.30 -16.33 -14.19
CA SER A 202 -38.29 -15.10 -14.96
C SER A 202 -37.57 -13.90 -14.31
N VAL A 203 -36.61 -13.31 -15.06
CA VAL A 203 -35.53 -12.41 -14.58
C VAL A 203 -35.73 -10.93 -14.96
N GLU A 204 -36.88 -10.30 -14.72
CA GLU A 204 -36.99 -8.86 -15.09
C GLU A 204 -37.46 -7.91 -13.98
N SER A 205 -37.84 -8.40 -12.79
CA SER A 205 -38.19 -7.49 -11.68
C SER A 205 -37.78 -7.98 -10.28
N ALA A 206 -37.41 -9.25 -10.13
CA ALA A 206 -36.88 -9.77 -8.88
C ALA A 206 -35.44 -9.27 -8.59
N ASP A 207 -34.69 -8.93 -9.65
CA ASP A 207 -33.25 -8.66 -9.58
C ASP A 207 -32.93 -7.32 -8.90
N VAL A 208 -33.63 -6.23 -9.27
CA VAL A 208 -33.41 -4.90 -8.66
C VAL A 208 -33.67 -4.92 -7.16
N ARG A 209 -34.71 -5.62 -6.69
CA ARG A 209 -35.01 -5.73 -5.26
C ARG A 209 -33.94 -6.55 -4.52
N ALA A 210 -33.42 -7.60 -5.14
CA ALA A 210 -32.33 -8.39 -4.57
C ALA A 210 -31.04 -7.55 -4.48
N MET A 211 -30.67 -6.83 -5.55
CA MET A 211 -29.54 -5.89 -5.52
C MET A 211 -29.69 -4.80 -4.45
N GLN A 212 -30.90 -4.26 -4.27
CA GLN A 212 -31.18 -3.30 -3.21
C GLN A 212 -30.99 -3.90 -1.81
N GLN A 213 -31.31 -5.17 -1.60
CA GLN A 213 -31.05 -5.87 -0.33
C GLN A 213 -29.55 -6.04 -0.10
N GLU A 214 -28.78 -6.39 -1.13
CA GLU A 214 -27.32 -6.49 -1.03
C GLU A 214 -26.65 -5.14 -0.72
N LEU A 215 -27.12 -4.04 -1.32
CA LEU A 215 -26.67 -2.68 -0.98
C LEU A 215 -26.99 -2.28 0.46
N VAL A 216 -28.01 -2.89 1.10
CA VAL A 216 -28.26 -2.71 2.54
C VAL A 216 -27.29 -3.55 3.35
N SER A 217 -27.04 -4.81 2.97
CA SER A 217 -26.06 -5.67 3.62
C SER A 217 -24.67 -5.04 3.65
N MET A 218 -24.18 -4.51 2.53
CA MET A 218 -22.90 -3.82 2.45
C MET A 218 -22.85 -2.58 3.36
N GLN A 219 -23.92 -1.78 3.39
CA GLN A 219 -23.98 -0.59 4.25
C GLN A 219 -23.93 -0.96 5.74
N VAL A 220 -24.58 -2.06 6.15
CA VAL A 220 -24.50 -2.50 7.55
C VAL A 220 -23.06 -2.79 7.96
N ILE A 221 -22.25 -3.38 7.08
CA ILE A 221 -20.83 -3.63 7.33
C ILE A 221 -20.07 -2.30 7.44
N VAL A 222 -20.29 -1.37 6.51
CA VAL A 222 -19.68 -0.03 6.55
C VAL A 222 -20.03 0.68 7.86
N ASP A 223 -21.31 0.71 8.23
CA ASP A 223 -21.81 1.36 9.45
C ASP A 223 -21.22 0.71 10.70
N GLU A 224 -21.16 -0.63 10.75
CA GLU A 224 -20.58 -1.37 11.87
C GLU A 224 -19.11 -1.01 12.07
N MET A 225 -18.32 -1.04 10.99
CA MET A 225 -16.89 -0.79 11.02
C MET A 225 -16.54 0.66 11.31
N THR A 226 -17.31 1.61 10.77
CA THR A 226 -17.04 3.06 10.87
C THR A 226 -17.81 3.77 11.98
N SER A 227 -18.73 3.09 12.67
CA SER A 227 -19.40 3.66 13.84
C SER A 227 -18.41 4.13 14.91
N PHE A 228 -18.89 4.92 15.88
CA PHE A 228 -18.06 5.37 17.01
C PHE A 228 -17.41 4.22 17.80
N ARG A 229 -18.03 3.03 17.79
CA ARG A 229 -17.50 1.82 18.43
C ARG A 229 -17.01 0.78 17.41
N GLY A 230 -16.94 1.17 16.15
CA GLY A 230 -16.54 0.32 15.05
C GLY A 230 -15.06 0.01 15.11
N GLY A 231 -14.68 -1.13 14.52
CA GLY A 231 -13.33 -1.65 14.60
C GLY A 231 -12.28 -0.66 14.08
N ILE A 232 -12.55 0.04 12.97
CA ILE A 232 -11.56 0.95 12.40
C ILE A 232 -11.48 2.28 13.17
N THR A 233 -12.61 2.81 13.63
CA THR A 233 -12.67 4.05 14.42
C THR A 233 -11.93 3.91 15.74
N ILE A 234 -12.14 2.79 16.45
CA ILE A 234 -11.44 2.49 17.71
C ILE A 234 -9.93 2.36 17.46
N LEU A 235 -9.52 1.67 16.39
CA LEU A 235 -8.10 1.50 16.08
C LEU A 235 -7.41 2.85 15.83
N LEU A 236 -8.05 3.73 15.05
CA LEU A 236 -7.54 5.08 14.81
C LEU A 236 -7.41 5.89 16.10
N GLN A 237 -8.36 5.73 17.03
CA GLN A 237 -8.24 6.34 18.36
C GLN A 237 -7.00 5.83 19.10
N TYR A 238 -6.73 4.53 19.09
CA TYR A 238 -5.55 3.98 19.76
C TYR A 238 -4.25 4.48 19.14
N TRP A 239 -4.17 4.57 17.82
CA TRP A 239 -3.01 5.16 17.16
C TRP A 239 -2.85 6.65 17.48
N ASN A 240 -3.94 7.42 17.56
CA ASN A 240 -3.88 8.81 18.01
C ASN A 240 -3.36 8.91 19.46
N ASP A 241 -3.80 8.02 20.36
CA ASP A 241 -3.31 8.01 21.75
C ASP A 241 -1.79 7.76 21.80
N VAL A 242 -1.28 6.81 21.00
CA VAL A 242 0.15 6.56 20.88
C VAL A 242 0.88 7.78 20.33
N GLU A 243 0.36 8.40 19.27
CA GLU A 243 0.98 9.57 18.65
C GLU A 243 1.08 10.76 19.61
N PHE A 244 0.01 11.04 20.36
CA PHE A 244 -0.04 12.20 21.25
C PHE A 244 0.59 11.97 22.62
N THR A 245 0.53 10.74 23.14
CA THR A 245 0.93 10.44 24.53
C THR A 245 2.10 9.47 24.63
N GLY A 246 2.48 8.80 23.55
CA GLY A 246 3.47 7.72 23.54
C GLY A 246 2.96 6.40 24.12
N SER A 247 1.67 6.30 24.45
CA SER A 247 1.06 5.12 25.09
C SER A 247 -0.40 4.96 24.67
N THR A 248 -0.97 3.77 24.85
CA THR A 248 -2.39 3.53 24.62
C THR A 248 -2.90 2.39 25.51
N LEU A 249 -4.16 2.48 25.92
CA LEU A 249 -4.84 1.37 26.59
C LEU A 249 -5.23 0.26 25.61
N GLY A 250 -5.21 0.53 24.30
CA GLY A 250 -5.64 -0.41 23.26
C GLY A 250 -4.90 -1.74 23.27
N CYS A 251 -3.66 -1.81 23.76
CA CYS A 251 -2.89 -3.07 23.86
C CYS A 251 -3.50 -4.10 24.82
N ARG A 252 -4.45 -3.70 25.68
CA ARG A 252 -5.11 -4.58 26.64
C ARG A 252 -6.56 -4.89 26.27
N GLU A 253 -7.05 -4.26 25.23
CA GLU A 253 -8.43 -4.40 24.77
C GLU A 253 -8.56 -5.61 23.84
N ILE A 254 -9.77 -6.16 23.75
CA ILE A 254 -10.07 -7.28 22.86
C ILE A 254 -10.15 -6.75 21.43
N VAL A 255 -9.46 -7.40 20.50
CA VAL A 255 -9.54 -7.10 19.07
C VAL A 255 -10.99 -7.31 18.60
N PRO A 256 -11.63 -6.29 18.01
CA PRO A 256 -12.96 -6.44 17.43
C PRO A 256 -12.96 -7.50 16.33
N THR A 257 -14.06 -8.25 16.21
CA THR A 257 -14.24 -9.16 15.08
C THR A 257 -14.49 -8.33 13.83
N ILE A 258 -13.59 -8.43 12.86
CA ILE A 258 -13.74 -7.78 11.55
C ILE A 258 -14.50 -8.76 10.65
N PRO A 259 -15.60 -8.35 10.00
CA PRO A 259 -16.33 -9.20 9.07
C PRO A 259 -15.43 -9.78 7.97
N GLU A 260 -15.78 -10.95 7.46
CA GLU A 260 -15.15 -11.52 6.26
C GLU A 260 -15.46 -10.69 5.02
N ASN A 261 -14.67 -10.88 3.96
CA ASN A 261 -14.89 -10.19 2.69
C ASN A 261 -16.28 -10.52 2.13
N TYR A 262 -16.96 -9.48 1.67
CA TYR A 262 -18.30 -9.56 1.12
C TYR A 262 -18.24 -10.11 -0.31
N VAL A 263 -19.15 -11.04 -0.61
CA VAL A 263 -19.23 -11.70 -1.92
C VAL A 263 -20.65 -11.53 -2.47
N LEU A 264 -20.77 -10.94 -3.66
CA LEU A 264 -22.04 -10.90 -4.36
C LEU A 264 -22.45 -12.30 -4.83
N PRO A 265 -23.74 -12.67 -4.74
CA PRO A 265 -24.24 -13.88 -5.37
C PRO A 265 -23.88 -13.92 -6.87
N GLU A 266 -23.43 -15.07 -7.38
CA GLU A 266 -22.88 -15.23 -8.73
C GLU A 266 -23.81 -14.68 -9.83
N GLY A 267 -25.10 -15.02 -9.78
CA GLY A 267 -26.09 -14.51 -10.74
C GLY A 267 -26.37 -13.01 -10.64
N MET A 268 -26.01 -12.35 -9.53
CA MET A 268 -26.14 -10.91 -9.35
C MET A 268 -24.90 -10.18 -9.82
N ALA A 269 -23.70 -10.74 -9.63
CA ALA A 269 -22.45 -10.11 -10.04
C ALA A 269 -22.41 -9.82 -11.55
N GLU A 270 -23.00 -10.69 -12.37
CA GLU A 270 -23.08 -10.49 -13.83
C GLU A 270 -24.06 -9.38 -14.25
N ALA A 271 -25.13 -9.17 -13.48
CA ALA A 271 -26.18 -8.19 -13.76
C ALA A 271 -25.95 -6.85 -13.02
N ALA A 272 -25.03 -6.83 -12.05
CA ALA A 272 -24.79 -5.68 -11.19
C ALA A 272 -24.23 -4.48 -12.00
N PRO A 273 -24.71 -3.26 -11.73
CA PRO A 273 -24.08 -2.05 -12.26
C PRO A 273 -22.59 -1.99 -11.87
N ALA A 274 -21.75 -1.44 -12.75
CA ALA A 274 -20.31 -1.29 -12.49
C ALA A 274 -20.00 -0.58 -11.15
N VAL A 275 -20.80 0.41 -10.77
CA VAL A 275 -20.67 1.11 -9.48
C VAL A 275 -20.94 0.22 -8.27
N MET A 276 -21.79 -0.80 -8.41
CA MET A 276 -22.02 -1.79 -7.35
C MET A 276 -20.84 -2.76 -7.23
N ILE A 277 -20.16 -3.10 -8.33
CA ILE A 277 -18.91 -3.87 -8.28
C ILE A 277 -17.81 -3.05 -7.60
N SER A 278 -17.67 -1.76 -7.95
CA SER A 278 -16.76 -0.83 -7.27
C SER A 278 -17.01 -0.76 -5.76
N ALA A 279 -18.28 -0.69 -5.35
CA ALA A 279 -18.65 -0.73 -3.93
C ALA A 279 -18.13 -1.99 -3.21
N VAL A 280 -18.24 -3.16 -3.84
CA VAL A 280 -17.75 -4.42 -3.28
C VAL A 280 -16.22 -4.43 -3.19
N ASP A 281 -15.53 -3.97 -4.23
CA ASP A 281 -14.07 -3.91 -4.25
C ASP A 281 -13.52 -2.98 -3.17
N ASN A 282 -14.11 -1.79 -3.02
CA ASN A 282 -13.74 -0.82 -2.00
C ASN A 282 -14.07 -1.32 -0.58
N LEU A 283 -15.23 -1.98 -0.40
CA LEU A 283 -15.60 -2.59 0.88
C LEU A 283 -14.60 -3.68 1.30
N ASN A 284 -14.25 -4.58 0.37
CA ASN A 284 -13.31 -5.66 0.64
C ASN A 284 -11.90 -5.15 0.90
N LEU A 285 -11.44 -4.16 0.14
CA LEU A 285 -10.19 -3.46 0.42
C LEU A 285 -10.18 -2.87 1.84
N ALA A 286 -11.26 -2.21 2.25
CA ALA A 286 -11.37 -1.63 3.58
C ALA A 286 -11.33 -2.70 4.69
N LEU A 287 -11.99 -3.84 4.48
CA LEU A 287 -11.98 -4.96 5.42
C LEU A 287 -10.59 -5.60 5.53
N ASP A 288 -9.91 -5.83 4.41
CA ASP A 288 -8.55 -6.39 4.38
C ASP A 288 -7.55 -5.46 5.09
N LEU A 289 -7.56 -4.17 4.75
CA LEU A 289 -6.72 -3.16 5.40
C LEU A 289 -7.04 -3.02 6.89
N SER A 290 -8.31 -3.18 7.29
CA SER A 290 -8.68 -3.17 8.71
C SER A 290 -8.05 -4.36 9.44
N ARG A 291 -8.10 -5.57 8.88
CA ARG A 291 -7.45 -6.75 9.48
C ARG A 291 -5.94 -6.55 9.59
N GLN A 292 -5.31 -6.08 8.51
CA GLN A 292 -3.88 -5.77 8.49
C GLN A 292 -3.50 -4.74 9.55
N ALA A 293 -4.27 -3.66 9.68
CA ALA A 293 -4.00 -2.60 10.65
C ALA A 293 -4.13 -3.09 12.10
N TRP A 294 -5.13 -3.94 12.39
CA TRP A 294 -5.28 -4.56 13.71
C TRP A 294 -4.18 -5.58 14.02
N GLU A 295 -3.76 -6.38 13.04
CA GLU A 295 -2.62 -7.28 13.17
C GLU A 295 -1.32 -6.51 13.43
N GLY A 296 -1.06 -5.43 12.68
CA GLY A 296 0.08 -4.55 12.89
C GLY A 296 0.09 -3.88 14.27
N PHE A 297 -1.07 -3.43 14.74
CA PHE A 297 -1.22 -2.86 16.08
C PHE A 297 -0.97 -3.91 17.18
N THR A 298 -1.61 -5.07 17.10
CA THR A 298 -1.53 -6.11 18.13
C THR A 298 -0.14 -6.77 18.20
N SER A 299 0.48 -7.06 17.06
CA SER A 299 1.86 -7.54 17.00
C SER A 299 2.84 -6.54 17.60
N THR A 300 2.64 -5.24 17.36
CA THR A 300 3.47 -4.19 17.97
C THR A 300 3.22 -4.06 19.47
N CYS A 301 1.96 -4.16 19.92
CA CYS A 301 1.63 -4.23 21.34
C CYS A 301 2.35 -5.39 22.05
N ALA A 302 2.47 -6.56 21.41
CA ALA A 302 3.20 -7.70 21.96
C ALA A 302 4.71 -7.44 22.13
N ARG A 303 5.29 -6.52 21.34
CA ARG A 303 6.69 -6.04 21.48
C ARG A 303 6.85 -4.97 22.57
N GLY A 304 5.74 -4.40 23.07
CA GLY A 304 5.71 -3.41 24.15
C GLY A 304 5.39 -1.98 23.68
N GLU A 305 4.89 -1.15 24.60
CA GLU A 305 4.41 0.22 24.28
C GLU A 305 5.47 1.12 23.63
N ALA A 306 6.75 0.95 23.98
CA ALA A 306 7.84 1.70 23.36
C ALA A 306 7.98 1.42 21.84
N ALA A 307 7.62 0.22 21.39
CA ALA A 307 7.66 -0.12 19.96
C ALA A 307 6.56 0.60 19.17
N LEU A 308 5.40 0.87 19.78
CA LEU A 308 4.29 1.57 19.13
C LEU A 308 4.69 2.98 18.69
N ALA A 309 5.42 3.72 19.53
CA ALA A 309 5.88 5.07 19.21
C ALA A 309 6.79 5.12 17.97
N ASN A 310 7.52 4.04 17.68
CA ASN A 310 8.43 3.98 16.54
C ASN A 310 7.72 3.67 15.22
N VAL A 311 6.52 3.08 15.27
CA VAL A 311 5.79 2.63 14.07
C VAL A 311 4.47 3.35 13.84
N VAL A 312 4.04 4.23 14.76
CA VAL A 312 2.73 4.87 14.73
C VAL A 312 2.45 5.59 13.41
N ALA A 313 3.42 6.34 12.87
CA ALA A 313 3.23 7.06 11.61
C ALA A 313 2.91 6.09 10.45
N GLN A 314 3.66 5.01 10.33
CA GLN A 314 3.48 4.00 9.27
C GLN A 314 2.20 3.18 9.47
N GLN A 315 1.94 2.70 10.69
CA GLN A 315 0.85 1.77 10.95
C GLN A 315 -0.51 2.47 11.02
N LYS A 316 -0.54 3.73 11.47
CA LYS A 316 -1.76 4.56 11.45
C LYS A 316 -2.24 4.82 10.03
N ILE A 317 -1.30 4.97 9.08
CA ILE A 317 -1.63 5.18 7.67
C ILE A 317 -2.51 4.03 7.13
N VAL A 318 -2.18 2.77 7.41
CA VAL A 318 -2.99 1.62 6.97
C VAL A 318 -4.43 1.72 7.50
N ALA A 319 -4.60 2.13 8.76
CA ALA A 319 -5.91 2.32 9.35
C ALA A 319 -6.68 3.51 8.73
N VAL A 320 -5.99 4.60 8.39
CA VAL A 320 -6.59 5.75 7.68
C VAL A 320 -7.02 5.34 6.28
N THR A 321 -6.20 4.57 5.55
CA THR A 321 -6.54 4.06 4.23
C THR A 321 -7.77 3.14 4.29
N ALA A 322 -7.85 2.26 5.29
CA ALA A 322 -9.04 1.44 5.51
C ALA A 322 -10.30 2.29 5.74
N GLN A 323 -10.21 3.31 6.61
CA GLN A 323 -11.31 4.24 6.89
C GLN A 323 -11.74 5.02 5.63
N SER A 324 -10.79 5.37 4.77
CA SER A 324 -11.09 6.01 3.50
C SER A 324 -11.77 5.08 2.53
N ALA A 325 -11.29 3.85 2.38
CA ALA A 325 -11.90 2.85 1.52
C ALA A 325 -13.36 2.53 1.96
N PHE A 326 -13.66 2.55 3.26
CA PHE A 326 -15.05 2.49 3.73
C PHE A 326 -15.90 3.70 3.29
N SER A 327 -15.33 4.90 3.27
CA SER A 327 -16.03 6.11 2.81
C SER A 327 -16.29 6.07 1.30
N ASP A 328 -15.33 5.56 0.52
CA ASP A 328 -15.47 5.35 -0.91
C ASP A 328 -16.53 4.28 -1.21
N ALA A 329 -16.52 3.16 -0.48
CA ALA A 329 -17.56 2.14 -0.54
C ALA A 329 -18.95 2.72 -0.21
N GLU A 330 -19.08 3.56 0.82
CA GLU A 330 -20.35 4.22 1.16
C GLU A 330 -20.85 5.11 0.02
N SER A 331 -19.96 5.88 -0.61
CA SER A 331 -20.28 6.71 -1.78
C SER A 331 -20.81 5.85 -2.93
N ASP A 332 -20.10 4.78 -3.28
CA ASP A 332 -20.47 3.87 -4.36
C ASP A 332 -21.80 3.14 -4.08
N ILE A 333 -22.03 2.71 -2.83
CA ILE A 333 -23.31 2.13 -2.39
C ILE A 333 -24.46 3.12 -2.62
N ASN A 334 -24.27 4.39 -2.26
CA ASN A 334 -25.29 5.42 -2.43
C ASN A 334 -25.56 5.75 -3.91
N GLU A 335 -24.51 5.77 -4.73
CA GLU A 335 -24.64 5.93 -6.18
C GLU A 335 -25.36 4.75 -6.83
N ALA A 336 -24.98 3.51 -6.49
CA ALA A 336 -25.66 2.30 -6.96
C ALA A 336 -27.16 2.31 -6.60
N ARG A 337 -27.52 2.74 -5.39
CA ARG A 337 -28.93 2.92 -5.00
C ARG A 337 -29.67 3.94 -5.88
N ASN A 338 -28.99 4.99 -6.33
CA ASN A 338 -29.59 5.99 -7.21
C ASN A 338 -29.74 5.46 -8.63
N VAL A 339 -28.77 4.70 -9.14
CA VAL A 339 -28.86 4.02 -10.44
C VAL A 339 -30.03 3.05 -10.47
N LEU A 340 -30.20 2.23 -9.43
CA LEU A 340 -31.30 1.25 -9.36
C LEU A 340 -32.69 1.84 -9.17
N ARG A 341 -32.82 3.16 -8.94
CA ARG A 341 -34.11 3.86 -8.84
C ARG A 341 -34.57 4.49 -10.16
N GLN A 342 -33.65 4.65 -11.12
CA GLN A 342 -33.92 5.25 -12.43
C GLN A 342 -34.49 4.21 -13.39
#